data_AF-R2RHC3-F1
#
_entry.id   AF-R2RHC3-F1
#
_cell.length_a   1.000
_cell.length_b   1.000
_cell.length_c   1.000
_cell.angle_alpha   90.00
_cell.angle_beta   90.00
_cell.angle_gamma   90.00
#
_symmetry.space_group_name_H-M   'P 1'
#
loop_
_entity.id
_entity.type
_entity.pdbx_description
1 polymer ?
#
loop_
_entity_poly.entity_id
_entity_poly.type
_entity_poly.pdbx_seq_one_letter_code
_entity_poly.pdbx_strand_id
1 'polypeptide(L)'
;MPDHVHLLVSIPPKISVSSFMGYLKGKSALMIFEKHANLRYKYGNRKFWAEGYYVSTVGLNEKTIAKYIREQEQHDQAVDKLSVREYEDPFSDRKYRKK
;
A
#
# COMPACT_ATOMS: atom_id res chain seq x y z
N MET A 1 -10.56 -5.40 1.98
CA MET A 1 -9.38 -6.08 1.39
C MET A 1 -8.17 -5.19 1.61
N PRO A 2 -6.94 -5.74 1.77
CA PRO A 2 -5.73 -4.92 1.85
C PRO A 2 -5.35 -4.37 0.46
N ASP A 3 -6.13 -3.41 -0.03
CA ASP A 3 -5.99 -2.79 -1.35
C ASP A 3 -5.40 -1.37 -1.31
N HIS A 4 -5.11 -0.85 -0.10
CA HIS A 4 -4.57 0.48 0.13
C HIS A 4 -3.54 0.47 1.28
N VAL A 5 -2.76 1.54 1.39
CA VAL A 5 -1.73 1.71 2.42
C VAL A 5 -1.92 3.05 3.12
N HIS A 6 -1.89 3.03 4.46
CA HIS A 6 -1.89 4.22 5.29
C HIS A 6 -0.46 4.54 5.74
N LEU A 7 -0.07 5.81 5.62
CA LEU A 7 1.27 6.28 5.99
C LEU A 7 1.16 7.54 6.84
N LEU A 8 1.90 7.57 7.95
CA LEU A 8 2.16 8.77 8.73
C LEU A 8 3.62 9.19 8.50
N VAL A 9 3.82 10.30 7.80
CA VAL A 9 5.15 10.74 7.37
C VAL A 9 5.36 12.22 7.63
N SER A 10 6.60 12.59 7.95
CA SER A 10 7.03 13.99 8.02
C SER A 10 7.69 14.37 6.70
N ILE A 11 7.15 15.36 6.00
CA ILE A 11 7.65 15.86 4.71
C ILE A 11 8.24 17.26 4.93
N PRO A 12 9.51 17.50 4.57
CA PRO A 12 10.08 18.84 4.63
C PRO A 12 9.24 19.83 3.80
N PRO A 13 8.95 21.05 4.29
CA PRO A 13 8.04 21.98 3.63
C PRO A 13 8.53 22.46 2.25
N LYS A 14 9.83 22.32 1.96
CA LYS A 14 10.42 22.58 0.64
C LYS A 14 10.03 21.57 -0.43
N ILE A 15 9.50 20.41 -0.04
CA ILE A 15 9.07 19.33 -0.92
C ILE A 15 7.55 19.35 -0.98
N SER A 16 6.98 19.48 -2.18
CA SER A 16 5.54 19.38 -2.33
C SER A 16 5.07 17.95 -2.06
N VAL A 17 3.89 17.82 -1.44
CA VAL A 17 3.25 16.53 -1.20
C VAL A 17 3.08 15.73 -2.50
N SER A 18 2.72 16.40 -3.59
CA SER A 18 2.56 15.76 -4.91
C SER A 18 3.86 15.17 -5.44
N SER A 19 4.98 15.88 -5.29
CA SER A 19 6.31 15.39 -5.70
C SER A 19 6.71 14.17 -4.86
N PHE A 20 6.53 14.24 -3.55
CA PHE A 20 6.77 13.12 -2.63
C PHE A 20 5.93 11.89 -3.01
N MET A 21 4.63 12.07 -3.22
CA MET A 21 3.73 10.96 -3.59
C MET A 21 4.03 10.38 -4.96
N GLY A 22 4.39 11.21 -5.94
CA GLY A 22 4.82 10.76 -7.27
C GLY A 22 6.05 9.87 -7.19
N TYR A 23 7.07 10.30 -6.43
CA TYR A 23 8.27 9.51 -6.19
C TYR A 23 7.95 8.21 -5.46
N LEU A 24 7.20 8.28 -4.36
CA LEU A 24 6.90 7.13 -3.52
C LEU A 24 6.11 6.06 -4.28
N LYS A 25 5.02 6.44 -4.96
CA LYS A 25 4.20 5.51 -5.76
C LYS A 25 4.98 4.95 -6.94
N GLY A 26 5.78 5.77 -7.62
CA GLY A 26 6.59 5.35 -8.77
C GLY A 26 7.69 4.36 -8.39
N LYS A 27 8.50 4.67 -7.38
CA LYS A 27 9.60 3.80 -6.94
C LYS A 27 9.10 2.50 -6.32
N SER A 28 8.06 2.56 -5.46
CA SER A 28 7.49 1.35 -4.87
C SER A 28 6.90 0.41 -5.92
N ALA A 29 6.16 0.92 -6.91
CA ALA A 29 5.62 0.11 -8.00
C ALA A 29 6.73 -0.60 -8.78
N LEU A 30 7.83 0.10 -9.10
CA LEU A 30 8.99 -0.49 -9.77
C LEU A 30 9.58 -1.64 -8.93
N MET A 31 9.86 -1.39 -7.66
CA MET A 31 10.44 -2.38 -6.74
C MET A 31 9.54 -3.61 -6.58
N ILE A 32 8.22 -3.41 -6.48
CA ILE A 32 7.25 -4.50 -6.37
C ILE A 32 7.25 -5.36 -7.63
N PHE A 33 7.25 -4.76 -8.82
CA PHE A 33 7.32 -5.51 -10.08
C PHE A 33 8.68 -6.17 -10.33
N GLU A 34 9.76 -5.67 -9.74
CA GLU A 34 11.07 -6.35 -9.75
C GLU A 34 11.09 -7.56 -8.83
N LYS A 35 10.52 -7.44 -7.63
CA LYS A 35 10.54 -8.49 -6.61
C LYS A 35 9.50 -9.59 -6.87
N HIS A 36 8.33 -9.23 -7.41
CA HIS A 36 7.20 -10.13 -7.63
C HIS A 36 6.84 -10.18 -9.12
N ALA A 37 7.58 -11.01 -9.87
CA ALA A 37 7.47 -11.09 -11.32
C ALA A 37 6.07 -11.49 -11.82
N ASN A 38 5.36 -12.32 -11.05
CA ASN A 38 3.97 -12.74 -11.30
C ASN A 38 2.99 -11.55 -11.36
N LEU A 39 3.24 -10.47 -10.63
CA LEU A 39 2.40 -9.28 -10.64
C LEU A 39 2.46 -8.54 -11.98
N ARG A 40 3.56 -8.63 -12.72
CA ARG A 40 3.66 -8.01 -14.06
C ARG A 40 2.61 -8.57 -15.03
N TYR A 41 2.27 -9.84 -14.88
CA TYR A 41 1.24 -10.50 -15.70
C TYR A 41 -0.18 -10.11 -15.25
N LYS A 42 -0.42 -10.05 -13.93
CA LYS A 42 -1.72 -9.67 -13.36
C LYS A 42 -2.07 -8.20 -13.63
N TYR A 43 -1.09 -7.31 -13.58
CA TYR A 43 -1.23 -5.88 -13.85
C TYR A 43 -0.61 -5.54 -15.21
N GLY A 44 -1.12 -6.12 -16.30
CA GLY A 44 -0.54 -6.04 -17.66
C GLY A 44 -0.31 -4.62 -18.22
N ASN A 45 -0.88 -3.59 -17.60
CA ASN A 45 -0.61 -2.17 -17.89
C ASN A 45 0.53 -1.56 -17.03
N ARG A 46 1.20 -2.36 -16.21
CA ARG A 46 2.23 -1.97 -15.21
C ARG A 46 1.79 -0.86 -14.25
N LYS A 47 0.49 -0.70 -14.00
CA LYS A 47 -0.03 0.21 -12.98
C LYS A 47 -0.31 -0.57 -11.71
N PHE A 48 0.50 -0.34 -10.67
CA PHE A 48 0.29 -0.97 -9.36
C PHE A 48 -0.66 -0.15 -8.48
N TRP A 49 -0.45 1.17 -8.42
CA TRP A 49 -1.30 2.07 -7.64
C TRP A 49 -2.41 2.71 -8.49
N ALA A 50 -3.52 3.06 -7.85
CA ALA A 50 -4.51 3.98 -8.42
C ALA A 50 -3.86 5.34 -8.71
N GLU A 51 -4.44 6.13 -9.62
CA GLU A 51 -3.90 7.44 -9.99
C GLU A 51 -3.97 8.44 -8.82
N GLY A 52 -5.09 8.46 -8.10
CA GLY A 52 -5.31 9.33 -6.95
C GLY A 52 -4.52 8.93 -5.69
N TYR A 53 -4.50 9.84 -4.72
CA TYR A 53 -4.07 9.61 -3.35
C TYR A 53 -4.83 10.56 -2.42
N TYR A 54 -5.01 10.17 -1.16
CA TYR A 54 -5.57 11.03 -0.11
C TYR A 54 -4.45 11.52 0.80
N VAL A 55 -4.55 12.78 1.25
CA VAL A 55 -3.63 13.36 2.22
C VAL A 55 -4.39 14.26 3.17
N SER A 56 -4.04 14.18 4.46
CA SER A 56 -4.52 15.07 5.50
C SER A 56 -3.34 15.54 6.34
N THR A 57 -3.32 16.81 6.73
CA THR A 57 -2.29 17.36 7.60
C THR A 57 -2.57 16.96 9.05
N VAL A 58 -1.52 16.55 9.75
CA VAL A 58 -1.61 16.13 11.15
C VAL A 58 -0.93 17.19 12.02
N GLY A 59 -1.66 17.65 13.03
CA GLY A 59 -1.14 18.55 14.07
C GLY A 59 -1.05 17.84 15.42
N LEU A 60 -1.69 18.42 16.44
CA LEU A 60 -1.65 17.97 17.83
C LEU A 60 -2.17 16.54 18.08
N ASN A 61 -2.91 15.96 17.12
CA ASN A 61 -3.54 14.64 17.23
C ASN A 61 -2.69 13.48 16.70
N GLU A 62 -1.38 13.69 16.52
CA GLU A 62 -0.46 12.71 15.92
C GLU A 62 -0.52 11.34 16.61
N LYS A 63 -0.54 11.32 17.95
CA LYS A 63 -0.60 10.06 18.72
C LYS A 63 -1.87 9.26 18.45
N THR A 64 -3.00 9.94 18.33
CA THR A 64 -4.30 9.31 18.05
C THR A 64 -4.33 8.73 16.64
N ILE A 65 -3.84 9.48 15.66
CA ILE A 65 -3.79 9.04 14.26
C ILE A 65 -2.79 7.90 14.08
N ALA A 66 -1.64 7.95 14.75
CA ALA A 66 -0.67 6.86 14.74
C ALA A 66 -1.25 5.58 15.35
N LYS A 67 -2.03 5.68 16.43
CA LYS A 67 -2.75 4.55 17.01
C LYS A 67 -3.76 3.98 16.01
N TYR A 68 -4.60 4.84 15.43
CA TYR A 68 -5.59 4.46 14.42
C TYR A 68 -4.95 3.71 13.25
N ILE A 69 -3.87 4.22 12.65
CA ILE A 69 -3.19 3.58 11.51
C ILE A 69 -2.69 2.17 11.86
N ARG A 70 -2.17 1.96 13.08
CA ARG A 70 -1.69 0.63 13.52
C ARG A 70 -2.83 -0.37 13.70
N GLU A 71 -3.97 0.11 14.19
CA GLU A 71 -5.14 -0.72 14.50
C GLU A 71 -6.02 -0.94 13.25
N GLN A 72 -5.91 -0.06 12.25
CA GLN A 72 -6.74 -0.05 11.04
C GLN A 72 -6.66 -1.37 10.28
N GLU A 73 -5.45 -1.91 10.09
CA GLU A 73 -5.27 -3.18 9.37
C GLU A 73 -5.97 -4.35 10.08
N GLN A 74 -5.89 -4.40 11.42
CA GLN A 74 -6.56 -5.45 12.21
C GLN A 74 -8.07 -5.32 12.14
N HIS A 75 -8.58 -4.09 12.20
CA HIS A 75 -10.00 -3.80 12.08
C HIS A 75 -10.52 -4.19 10.69
N ASP A 76 -9.83 -3.79 9.62
CA ASP A 76 -10.21 -4.11 8.24
C ASP A 76 -10.15 -5.62 7.96
N GLN A 77 -9.15 -6.33 8.50
CA GLN A 77 -9.09 -7.78 8.45
C GLN A 77 -10.24 -8.47 9.21
N ALA A 78 -10.65 -7.93 10.37
CA ALA A 78 -11.77 -8.48 11.12
C ALA A 78 -13.11 -8.31 10.37
N VAL A 79 -13.30 -7.17 9.71
CA VAL A 79 -14.48 -6.89 8.87
C VAL A 79 -14.49 -7.75 7.61
N ASP A 80 -13.36 -7.88 6.91
CA ASP A 80 -13.25 -8.69 5.68
C ASP A 80 -13.51 -10.19 5.92
N LYS A 81 -13.10 -10.74 7.06
CA LYS A 81 -13.34 -12.16 7.41
C LYS A 81 -14.82 -12.51 7.54
N LEU A 82 -15.71 -11.51 7.69
CA LEU A 82 -17.16 -11.70 7.67
C LEU A 82 -17.73 -11.77 6.23
N SER A 83 -16.97 -11.35 5.22
CA SER A 83 -17.35 -11.38 3.79
C SER A 83 -16.38 -12.25 2.98
N VAL A 84 -16.60 -13.55 2.95
CA VAL A 84 -15.68 -14.54 2.36
C VAL A 84 -15.38 -14.27 0.87
N ARG A 85 -14.10 -14.11 0.53
CA ARG A 85 -13.46 -14.66 -0.69
C ARG A 85 -11.94 -14.70 -0.50
N GLU A 86 -11.40 -15.87 -0.18
CA GLU A 86 -9.96 -16.13 -0.18
C GLU A 86 -9.44 -16.09 -1.63
N TYR A 87 -8.85 -14.97 -2.03
CA TYR A 87 -7.98 -14.93 -3.21
C TYR A 87 -6.58 -15.40 -2.82
N GLU A 88 -5.94 -16.24 -3.64
CA GLU A 88 -4.53 -16.58 -3.47
C GLU A 88 -3.70 -15.30 -3.25
N ASP A 89 -2.86 -15.27 -2.20
CA ASP A 89 -1.97 -14.15 -1.92
C ASP A 89 -1.04 -13.90 -3.13
N PRO A 90 -1.19 -12.76 -3.82
CA PRO A 90 -0.44 -12.47 -5.03
C PRO A 90 1.03 -12.14 -4.75
N PHE A 91 1.43 -11.97 -3.49
CA PHE A 91 2.81 -11.78 -3.05
C PHE A 91 3.45 -13.06 -2.50
N SER A 92 2.75 -14.19 -2.50
CA SER A 92 3.32 -15.44 -1.98
C SER A 92 4.35 -16.05 -2.94
N ASP A 93 5.62 -16.11 -2.50
CA ASP A 93 6.73 -16.70 -3.27
C ASP A 93 6.66 -18.24 -3.43
N ARG A 94 5.60 -18.88 -2.93
CA ARG A 94 5.48 -20.35 -2.85
C ARG A 94 5.54 -21.02 -4.23
N LYS A 95 5.20 -20.33 -5.32
CA LYS A 95 5.24 -20.87 -6.69
C LYS A 95 6.65 -20.91 -7.32
N TYR A 96 7.64 -20.21 -6.75
CA TYR A 96 9.00 -20.11 -7.33
C TYR A 96 10.09 -20.92 -6.58
N ARG A 97 9.74 -21.61 -5.48
CA ARG A 97 10.64 -22.57 -4.77
C ARG A 97 10.66 -23.98 -5.36
N LYS A 98 10.34 -24.16 -6.65
CA LYS A 98 10.43 -25.45 -7.35
C LYS A 98 11.31 -25.36 -8.61
N LYS A 99 12.62 -25.33 -8.43
CA LYS A 99 13.60 -26.33 -8.89
C LYS A 99 14.99 -25.88 -8.50
#